data_AF-A0A6B3HU01-F1
#
_entry.id   AF-A0A6B3HU01-F1
#
_cell.length_a   1.000
_cell.length_b   1.000
_cell.length_c   1.000
_cell.angle_alpha   90.00
_cell.angle_beta   90.00
_cell.angle_gamma   90.00
#
_symmetry.space_group_name_H-M   'P 1'
#
loop_
_entity.id
_entity.type
_entity.pdbx_description
1 polymer ?
#
loop_
_entity_poly.entity_id
_entity_poly.type
_entity_poly.pdbx_seq_one_letter_code
_entity_poly.pdbx_strand_id
1 'polypeptide(L)' 'MREGGAERHDRLLNLVRERGTVRVSDLAGRLGVSVVTARRDVEALASRGLLERTHGSVSWPADRGP' A
#
# COMPACT_ATOMS: atom_id res chain seq x y z
N MET A 1 -12.21 -13.78 11.67
CA MET A 1 -12.60 -12.99 10.50
C MET A 1 -11.35 -12.84 9.64
N ARG A 2 -11.30 -13.43 8.44
CA ARG A 2 -10.19 -13.15 7.52
C ARG A 2 -10.42 -11.70 7.09
N GLU A 3 -9.55 -10.77 7.47
CA GLU A 3 -9.61 -9.41 6.93
C GLU A 3 -9.73 -9.52 5.41
N GLY A 4 -10.81 -8.96 4.85
CA GLY A 4 -11.05 -9.00 3.42
C GLY A 4 -9.97 -8.21 2.69
N GLY A 5 -9.66 -8.59 1.45
CA GLY A 5 -8.69 -7.83 0.63
C GLY A 5 -9.04 -6.34 0.53
N ALA A 6 -10.33 -5.99 0.51
CA ALA A 6 -10.79 -4.61 0.49
C ALA A 6 -10.45 -3.81 1.77
N GLU A 7 -10.67 -4.38 2.97
CA GLU A 7 -10.33 -3.70 4.23
C GLU A 7 -8.82 -3.51 4.38
N ARG A 8 -8.04 -4.51 3.96
CA ARG A 8 -6.58 -4.41 3.97
C ARG A 8 -6.07 -3.33 3.02
N HIS A 9 -6.65 -3.22 1.83
CA HIS A 9 -6.34 -2.15 0.89
C HIS A 9 -6.62 -0.76 1.48
N ASP A 10 -7.74 -0.59 2.17
CA ASP A 10 -8.09 0.69 2.82
C ASP A 10 -7.07 1.07 3.91
N ARG A 11 -6.70 0.11 4.76
CA ARG A 11 -5.62 0.30 5.76
C ARG A 11 -4.29 0.66 5.12
N LEU A 12 -3.94 -0.01 4.02
CA LEU A 12 -2.71 0.25 3.28
C LEU A 12 -2.70 1.68 2.73
N LEU A 13 -3.80 2.12 2.11
CA LEU A 13 -3.94 3.48 1.60
C LEU A 13 -3.84 4.53 2.71
N ASN A 14 -4.50 4.31 3.84
CA ASN A 14 -4.41 5.21 4.99
C ASN A 14 -2.97 5.31 5.53
N LEU A 15 -2.30 4.17 5.71
CA LEU A 15 -0.90 4.13 6.16
C LEU A 15 0.04 4.90 5.23
N VAL A 16 -0.14 4.75 3.92
CA VAL A 16 0.69 5.46 2.94
C VAL A 16 0.34 6.94 2.90
N ARG A 17 -0.94 7.31 3.00
CA ARG A 17 -1.40 8.70 3.05
C ARG A 17 -0.83 9.45 4.27
N GLU A 18 -0.85 8.81 5.44
CA GLU A 18 -0.34 9.42 6.68
C GLU A 18 1.19 9.58 6.69
N ARG A 19 1.90 8.66 6.05
CA ARG A 19 3.38 8.59 6.09
C ARG A 19 4.06 9.18 4.86
N GLY A 20 3.31 9.44 3.79
CA GLY A 20 3.82 9.86 2.49
C GLY A 20 4.46 8.71 1.73
N THR A 21 5.60 8.20 2.22
CA THR A 21 6.38 7.13 1.59
C THR A 21 6.73 6.05 2.61
N VAL A 22 6.40 4.78 2.33
CA VAL A 22 6.57 3.65 3.22
C VAL A 22 7.18 2.46 2.48
N ARG A 23 8.04 1.67 3.13
CA ARG A 23 8.57 0.45 2.55
C ARG A 23 7.53 -0.67 2.54
N VAL A 24 7.53 -1.48 1.49
CA VAL A 24 6.58 -2.61 1.38
C VAL A 24 6.75 -3.63 2.52
N SER A 25 7.98 -3.82 3.01
CA SER A 25 8.25 -4.66 4.18
C SER A 25 7.69 -4.10 5.48
N ASP A 26 7.63 -2.77 5.63
CA ASP A 26 7.03 -2.12 6.80
C ASP A 26 5.50 -2.22 6.74
N LEU A 27 4.90 -2.01 5.56
CA LEU A 27 3.47 -2.23 5.33
C LEU A 27 3.07 -3.68 5.65
N ALA A 28 3.87 -4.65 5.24
CA ALA A 28 3.63 -6.06 5.55
C ALA A 28 3.58 -6.31 7.08
N GLY A 29 4.54 -5.77 7.83
CA GLY A 29 4.57 -5.86 9.28
C GLY A 29 3.36 -5.21 9.95
N ARG A 30 2.96 -4.02 9.49
CA ARG A 30 1.81 -3.27 10.04
C ARG A 30 0.46 -3.93 9.74
N LEU A 31 0.33 -4.51 8.56
CA LEU A 31 -0.89 -5.17 8.11
C LEU A 31 -0.97 -6.63 8.58
N GLY A 32 0.07 -7.15 9.25
CA GLY A 32 0.10 -8.54 9.71
C GLY A 32 0.11 -9.57 8.57
N VAL A 33 0.64 -9.18 7.40
CA VAL A 33 0.69 -10.04 6.21
C VAL A 33 2.12 -10.32 5.77
N SER A 34 2.31 -11.36 4.96
CA SER A 34 3.59 -11.63 4.31
C SER A 34 3.97 -10.52 3.33
N VAL A 35 5.28 -10.28 3.17
CA VAL A 35 5.79 -9.28 2.21
C VAL A 35 5.30 -9.52 0.78
N VAL A 36 5.15 -10.79 0.37
CA VAL A 36 4.58 -11.14 -0.95
C VAL A 36 3.12 -10.69 -1.09
N THR A 37 2.33 -10.81 -0.02
CA THR A 37 0.93 -10.38 0.01
C THR A 37 0.84 -8.85 -0.04
N ALA A 38 1.62 -8.16 0.78
CA ALA A 38 1.70 -6.70 0.73
C ALA A 38 2.15 -6.20 -0.65
N ARG A 39 3.13 -6.86 -1.28
CA ARG A 39 3.54 -6.55 -2.67
C ARG A 39 2.37 -6.67 -3.65
N ARG A 40 1.58 -7.74 -3.56
CA ARG A 40 0.42 -7.95 -4.43
C ARG A 40 -0.67 -6.88 -4.22
N ASP A 41 -0.95 -6.54 -2.97
CA ASP A 41 -1.93 -5.49 -2.64
C ASP A 41 -1.48 -4.13 -3.15
N VAL A 42 -0.20 -3.79 -2.92
CA VAL A 42 0.44 -2.59 -3.46
C VAL A 42 0.36 -2.56 -4.98
N GLU A 43 0.68 -3.65 -5.65
CA GLU A 43 0.66 -3.74 -7.11
C GLU A 43 -0.76 -3.59 -7.66
N ALA A 44 -1.76 -4.19 -7.00
CA ALA A 44 -3.17 -4.01 -7.36
C ALA A 44 -3.62 -2.55 -7.18
N LEU A 45 -3.21 -1.87 -6.11
CA LEU A 45 -3.54 -0.47 -5.87
C LEU A 45 -2.79 0.48 -6.81
N ALA A 46 -1.52 0.19 -7.10
CA ALA A 46 -0.71 0.95 -8.05
C ALA A 46 -1.22 0.81 -9.48
N SER A 47 -1.62 -0.39 -9.89
CA SER A 47 -2.28 -0.62 -11.18
C SER A 47 -3.61 0.13 -11.32
N ARG A 48 -4.24 0.54 -10.21
CA ARG A 48 -5.45 1.37 -10.18
C ARG A 48 -5.14 2.87 -10.09
N GLY A 49 -3.87 3.26 -10.07
CA GLY A 49 -3.43 4.65 -9.89
C GLY A 49 -3.73 5.22 -8.50
N LEU A 50 -3.93 4.35 -7.49
CA LEU A 50 -4.19 4.77 -6.10
C LEU A 50 -2.90 4.91 -5.29
N LEU A 51 -1.81 4.30 -5.75
CA LEU A 51 -0.49 4.31 -5.12
C LEU A 51 0.58 4.38 -6.19
N GLU A 52 1.75 4.91 -5.83
CA GLU A 52 2.95 4.79 -6.64
C GLU A 52 3.97 3.90 -5.94
N ARG A 53 4.68 3.09 -6.73
CA ARG A 53 5.69 2.17 -6.23
C ARG A 53 7.05 2.57 -6.81
N THR A 54 8.00 2.89 -5.96
CA THR A 54 9.38 3.25 -6.33
C THR A 54 10.35 2.29 -5.68
N HIS A 55 11.19 1.59 -6.44
CA HIS A 55 12.26 0.66 -6.00
C HIS A 55 12.17 0.15 -4.53
N GLY A 56 11.11 -0.61 -4.21
CA GLY A 56 10.93 -1.25 -2.89
C GLY A 56 10.13 -0.45 -1.84
N SER A 57 9.76 0.78 -2.17
CA SER A 57 8.89 1.68 -1.40
C SER A 57 7.62 1.99 -2.17
N VAL A 58 6.64 2.51 -1.43
CA VAL A 58 5.33 2.89 -1.89
C VAL A 58 5.02 4.27 -1.36
N SER A 59 4.54 5.14 -2.23
CA SER A 59 4.09 6.48 -1.88
C SER A 59 2.67 6.71 -2.36
N TRP A 60 2.05 7.76 -1.81
CA TRP A 60 0.85 8.31 -2.42
C TRP A 60 1.19 8.76 -3.84
N PRO A 61 0.29 8.60 -4.84
CA PRO A 61 0.55 9.09 -6.18
C PRO A 61 0.76 10.60 -6.08
N ALA A 62 1.99 11.05 -6.34
CA ALA A 62 2.37 12.44 -6.17
C ALA A 62 1.69 13.35 -7.20
N ASP A 63 1.18 12.75 -8.28
CA ASP A 63 0.50 13.40 -9.41
C ASP A 63 -1.03 13.45 -9.28
N ARG A 64 -1.55 13.60 -8.06
CA ARG A 64 -2.94 14.01 -7.84
C ARG A 64 -3.02 15.23 -6.92
N GLY A 65 -2.23 16.26 -7.26
CA GLY A 65 -2.61 17.66 -7.01
C GLY A 65 -3.66 18.11 -8.04
N PRO A 66 -4.45 19.16 -7.76
CA PRO A 66 -5.76 19.43 -8.36
C PRO A 66 -5.83 19.44 -9.89
#